data_AF-A0A6N8G0B1-F1
#
_entry.id   AF-A0A6N8G0B1-F1
#
_cell.length_a   1.000
_cell.length_b   1.000
_cell.length_c   1.000
_cell.angle_alpha   90.00
_cell.angle_beta   90.00
_cell.angle_gamma   90.00
#
_symmetry.space_group_name_H-M   'P 1'
#
loop_
_entity.id
_entity.type
_entity.pdbx_description
1 polymer ?
#
loop_
_entity_poly.entity_id
_entity_poly.type
_entity_poly.pdbx_seq_one_letter_code
_entity_poly.pdbx_strand_id
1 'polypeptide(L)'
;MKSSPRSTNNHALVTVAQEVADRLQKAYPPSDDSNSVEAIVIRAVDSDLRQMILAESLIDRELEVLQLIVDGDNSIAIARKLNISVNAAKTHIHNILKKFILI
;
A
#
# COMPACT_ATOMS: atom_id res chain seq x y z
N MET A 1 -43.10 -25.74 -11.66
CA MET A 1 -42.74 -24.64 -10.73
C MET A 1 -41.22 -24.54 -10.69
N LYS A 2 -40.60 -23.67 -11.49
CA LYS A 2 -39.14 -23.56 -11.61
C LYS A 2 -38.68 -22.33 -10.83
N SER A 3 -38.04 -22.57 -9.68
CA SER A 3 -37.44 -21.55 -8.82
C SER A 3 -36.31 -20.83 -9.56
N SER A 4 -36.41 -19.50 -9.58
CA SER A 4 -35.57 -18.58 -10.36
C SER A 4 -34.10 -18.59 -9.89
N PRO A 5 -33.11 -18.59 -10.80
CA PRO A 5 -31.68 -18.79 -10.50
C PRO A 5 -31.01 -17.66 -9.67
N ARG A 6 -31.73 -16.56 -9.40
CA ARG A 6 -31.23 -15.45 -8.56
C ARG A 6 -31.18 -15.78 -7.06
N SER A 7 -32.03 -16.68 -6.57
CA SER A 7 -32.10 -16.99 -5.12
C SER A 7 -30.97 -17.92 -4.66
N THR A 8 -30.53 -18.84 -5.51
CA THR A 8 -29.48 -19.82 -5.20
C THR A 8 -28.08 -19.19 -5.13
N ASN A 9 -27.78 -18.22 -5.99
CA ASN A 9 -26.49 -17.53 -5.96
C ASN A 9 -26.34 -16.66 -4.71
N ASN A 10 -27.40 -15.96 -4.32
CA ASN A 10 -27.39 -15.15 -3.09
C ASN A 10 -27.23 -16.05 -1.86
N HIS A 11 -27.89 -17.20 -1.82
CA HIS A 11 -27.72 -18.16 -0.73
C HIS A 11 -26.28 -18.70 -0.66
N ALA A 12 -25.68 -19.07 -1.79
CA ALA A 12 -24.29 -19.55 -1.83
C ALA A 12 -23.29 -18.48 -1.34
N LEU A 13 -23.49 -17.22 -1.74
CA LEU A 13 -22.66 -16.10 -1.28
C LEU A 13 -22.81 -15.86 0.22
N VAL A 14 -24.04 -15.92 0.75
CA VAL A 14 -24.30 -15.79 2.18
C VAL A 14 -23.64 -16.92 2.97
N THR A 15 -23.72 -18.16 2.49
CA THR A 15 -23.07 -19.30 3.16
C THR A 15 -21.55 -19.15 3.20
N VAL A 16 -20.93 -18.70 2.11
CA VAL A 16 -19.48 -18.45 2.08
C VAL A 16 -19.10 -17.29 3.02
N ALA A 17 -19.88 -16.21 3.04
CA ALA A 17 -19.63 -15.09 3.95
C ALA A 17 -19.73 -15.51 5.42
N GLN A 18 -20.69 -16.36 5.77
CA GLN A 18 -20.85 -16.89 7.13
C GLN A 18 -19.68 -17.80 7.54
N GLU A 19 -19.25 -18.71 6.67
CA GLU A 19 -18.10 -19.60 6.94
C GLU A 19 -16.79 -18.81 7.12
N VAL A 20 -16.58 -17.76 6.32
CA VAL A 20 -15.41 -16.89 6.46
C VAL A 20 -15.45 -16.11 7.77
N ALA A 21 -16.61 -15.59 8.17
CA ALA A 21 -16.77 -14.88 9.43
C ALA A 21 -16.50 -15.77 10.64
N ASP A 22 -17.00 -17.01 10.64
CA ASP A 22 -16.78 -17.98 11.73
C ASP A 22 -15.30 -18.33 11.89
N ARG A 23 -14.60 -18.54 10.75
CA ARG A 23 -13.15 -18.81 10.76
C ARG A 23 -12.34 -17.65 11.29
N LEU A 24 -12.70 -16.41 10.94
CA LEU A 24 -12.02 -15.22 11.43
C LEU A 24 -12.24 -15.04 12.93
N GLN A 25 -13.46 -15.26 13.44
CA GLN A 25 -13.76 -15.16 14.87
C GLN A 25 -13.05 -16.25 15.69
N LYS A 26 -12.83 -17.44 15.11
CA LYS A 26 -12.10 -18.52 15.77
C LYS A 26 -10.58 -18.32 15.74
N ALA A 27 -10.03 -17.77 14.66
CA ALA A 27 -8.61 -17.47 14.53
C ALA A 27 -8.20 -16.23 15.34
N TYR A 28 -9.13 -15.29 15.50
CA TYR A 28 -8.96 -14.06 16.26
C TYR A 28 -10.16 -13.91 17.20
N PRO A 29 -10.12 -14.53 18.40
CA PRO A 29 -11.14 -14.25 19.40
C PRO A 29 -11.13 -12.73 19.65
N PRO A 30 -12.28 -12.06 19.67
CA PRO A 30 -12.34 -10.63 19.92
C PRO A 30 -11.79 -10.37 21.33
N SER A 31 -10.53 -9.98 21.39
CA SER A 31 -9.91 -9.41 22.58
C SER A 31 -10.51 -8.03 22.77
N ASP A 32 -11.38 -7.93 23.77
CA ASP A 32 -11.92 -6.68 24.29
C ASP A 32 -10.78 -5.90 24.97
N ASP A 33 -9.91 -5.27 24.18
CA ASP A 33 -8.85 -4.42 24.71
C ASP A 33 -8.79 -3.13 23.92
N SER A 34 -9.67 -2.23 24.34
CA SER A 34 -9.58 -0.80 24.12
C SER A 34 -8.36 -0.25 24.88
N ASN A 35 -7.14 -0.36 24.33
CA ASN A 35 -6.03 0.50 24.75
C ASN A 35 -4.85 0.53 23.76
N SER A 36 -4.60 1.73 23.21
CA SER A 36 -3.31 2.28 22.77
C SER A 36 -2.20 1.31 22.32
N VAL A 37 -2.05 1.10 21.00
CA VAL A 37 -0.80 0.57 20.43
C VAL A 37 0.25 1.68 20.39
N GLU A 38 1.02 1.74 21.46
CA GLU A 38 2.32 2.40 21.56
C GLU A 38 3.23 1.90 20.43
N ALA A 39 3.87 2.82 19.72
CA ALA A 39 4.62 2.55 18.50
C ALA A 39 5.68 1.45 18.73
N ILE A 40 5.50 0.31 18.07
CA ILE A 40 6.47 -0.79 18.06
C ILE A 40 7.72 -0.30 17.31
N VAL A 41 8.79 -0.03 18.05
CA VAL A 41 10.10 0.24 17.48
C VAL A 41 10.63 -1.06 16.85
N ILE A 42 10.48 -1.21 15.53
CA ILE A 42 11.01 -2.36 14.79
C ILE A 42 12.53 -2.25 14.74
N ARG A 43 13.22 -2.93 15.65
CA ARG A 43 14.69 -3.03 15.66
C ARG A 43 15.17 -4.05 14.62
N ALA A 44 16.06 -3.55 13.76
CA ALA A 44 17.08 -4.28 13.00
C ALA A 44 16.60 -5.36 12.00
N VAL A 45 15.98 -4.93 10.89
CA VAL A 45 16.23 -5.57 9.59
C VAL A 45 17.73 -5.45 9.26
N ASP A 46 18.33 -6.54 8.77
CA ASP A 46 19.74 -6.62 8.33
C ASP A 46 20.06 -5.49 7.32
N SER A 47 21.30 -5.02 7.23
CA SER A 47 21.64 -3.89 6.35
C SER A 47 21.23 -4.14 4.90
N ASP A 48 21.39 -5.37 4.39
CA ASP A 48 21.01 -5.70 3.02
C ASP A 48 19.49 -5.75 2.84
N LEU A 49 18.77 -6.31 3.82
CA LEU A 49 17.31 -6.32 3.83
C LEU A 49 16.73 -4.91 4.01
N ARG A 50 17.38 -4.04 4.80
CA ARG A 50 17.07 -2.60 4.87
C ARG A 50 17.24 -1.93 3.54
N GLN A 51 18.34 -2.20 2.83
CA GLN A 51 18.58 -1.62 1.51
C GLN A 51 17.57 -2.14 0.49
N MET A 52 17.19 -3.42 0.53
CA MET A 52 16.12 -3.96 -0.31
C MET A 52 14.76 -3.35 0.02
N ILE A 53 14.38 -3.27 1.29
CA ILE A 53 13.10 -2.67 1.71
C ILE A 53 13.07 -1.19 1.38
N LEU A 54 14.17 -0.47 1.61
CA LEU A 54 14.29 0.93 1.23
C LEU A 54 14.27 1.07 -0.28
N ALA A 55 14.97 0.23 -1.04
CA ALA A 55 14.96 0.27 -2.51
C ALA A 55 13.57 -0.04 -3.08
N GLU A 56 12.87 -1.04 -2.55
CA GLU A 56 11.52 -1.43 -3.00
C GLU A 56 10.48 -0.39 -2.59
N SER A 57 10.56 0.14 -1.37
CA SER A 57 9.74 1.28 -0.94
C SER A 57 10.08 2.58 -1.70
N LEU A 58 11.34 2.76 -2.12
CA LEU A 58 11.76 3.86 -2.99
C LEU A 58 11.26 3.65 -4.42
N ILE A 59 11.13 2.41 -4.92
CA ILE A 59 10.55 2.12 -6.24
C ILE A 59 9.08 2.55 -6.28
N ASP A 60 8.30 2.26 -5.24
CA ASP A 60 6.90 2.72 -5.16
C ASP A 60 6.81 4.25 -5.21
N ARG A 61 7.71 4.93 -4.47
CA ARG A 61 7.78 6.39 -4.46
C ARG A 61 8.32 6.98 -5.76
N GLU A 62 9.28 6.34 -6.41
CA GLU A 62 9.78 6.75 -7.71
C GLU A 62 8.72 6.58 -8.80
N LEU A 63 7.89 5.53 -8.73
CA LEU A 63 6.78 5.33 -9.65
C LEU A 63 5.71 6.41 -9.48
N GLU A 64 5.36 6.75 -8.24
CA GLU A 64 4.44 7.87 -7.96
C GLU A 64 4.99 9.19 -8.49
N VAL A 65 6.27 9.50 -8.23
CA VAL A 65 6.91 10.71 -8.77
C VAL A 65 6.95 10.67 -10.30
N LEU A 66 7.24 9.52 -10.91
CA LEU A 66 7.25 9.34 -12.37
C LEU A 66 5.88 9.62 -12.98
N GLN A 67 4.81 9.09 -12.37
CA GLN A 67 3.45 9.36 -12.84
C GLN A 67 3.13 10.86 -12.80
N LEU A 68 3.49 11.54 -11.71
CA LEU A 68 3.29 12.99 -11.59
C LEU A 68 4.13 13.79 -12.61
N ILE A 69 5.34 13.33 -12.93
CA ILE A 69 6.16 13.93 -14.02
C ILE A 69 5.44 13.77 -15.37
N VAL A 70 4.91 12.58 -15.67
CA VAL A 70 4.17 12.30 -16.92
C VAL A 70 2.90 13.14 -17.01
N ASP A 71 2.22 13.36 -15.88
CA ASP A 71 1.04 14.23 -15.79
C ASP A 71 1.39 15.74 -15.91
N GLY A 72 2.69 16.08 -16.00
CA GLY A 72 3.18 17.45 -16.19
C GLY A 72 3.36 18.26 -14.90
N ASP A 73 3.37 17.62 -13.73
CA ASP A 73 3.60 18.31 -12.46
C ASP A 73 5.06 18.76 -12.31
N ASN A 74 5.26 19.97 -11.77
CA ASN A 74 6.58 20.48 -11.43
C ASN A 74 7.02 20.05 -10.03
N SER A 75 8.29 20.28 -9.68
CA SER A 75 8.87 19.87 -8.38
C SER A 75 8.14 20.44 -7.15
N ILE A 76 7.47 21.59 -7.28
CA ILE A 76 6.69 22.21 -6.19
C ILE A 76 5.33 21.52 -6.05
N ALA A 77 4.68 21.17 -7.15
CA ALA A 77 3.42 20.42 -7.16
C ALA A 77 3.63 18.99 -6.62
N ILE A 78 4.68 18.31 -7.09
CA ILE A 78 5.07 16.96 -6.62
C ILE A 78 5.35 16.97 -5.12
N ALA A 79 6.13 17.94 -4.63
CA ALA A 79 6.44 18.09 -3.21
C ALA A 79 5.18 18.20 -2.34
N ARG A 80 4.19 18.98 -2.79
CA ARG A 80 2.90 19.13 -2.10
C ARG A 80 2.08 17.85 -2.12
N LYS A 81 1.95 17.19 -3.28
CA LYS A 81 1.15 15.96 -3.43
C LYS A 81 1.69 14.80 -2.59
N LEU A 82 3.01 14.70 -2.46
CA LEU A 82 3.68 13.63 -1.71
C LEU A 82 4.03 14.01 -0.26
N ASN A 83 3.69 15.24 0.16
CA ASN A 83 4.01 15.79 1.48
C ASN A 83 5.52 15.71 1.84
N ILE A 84 6.38 16.07 0.89
CA ILE A 84 7.85 16.10 1.03
C ILE A 84 8.40 17.51 0.78
N SER A 85 9.68 17.73 1.07
CA SER A 85 10.34 19.00 0.74
C SER A 85 10.55 19.16 -0.78
N VAL A 86 10.55 20.40 -1.27
CA VAL A 86 10.86 20.70 -2.69
C VAL A 86 12.25 20.20 -3.08
N ASN A 87 13.21 20.23 -2.15
CA ASN A 87 14.55 19.71 -2.39
C ASN A 87 14.54 18.18 -2.57
N ALA A 88 13.78 17.45 -1.74
CA ALA A 88 13.59 16.01 -1.91
C ALA A 88 12.93 15.69 -3.25
N ALA A 89 11.87 16.42 -3.63
CA ALA A 89 11.20 16.24 -4.92
C ALA A 89 12.17 16.40 -6.11
N LYS A 90 13.06 17.42 -6.07
CA LYS A 90 14.10 17.60 -7.09
C LYS A 90 15.07 16.42 -7.16
N THR A 91 15.49 15.90 -6.01
CA THR A 91 16.35 14.70 -5.94
C THR A 91 15.67 13.49 -6.56
N HIS A 92 14.40 13.23 -6.22
CA HIS A 92 13.64 12.12 -6.81
C HIS A 92 13.51 12.27 -8.32
N ILE A 93 13.13 13.44 -8.83
CA ILE A 93 13.02 13.71 -10.27
C ILE A 93 14.37 13.49 -10.96
N HIS A 94 15.46 14.01 -10.41
CA HIS A 94 16.80 13.82 -10.98
C HIS A 94 17.20 12.34 -11.05
N ASN A 95 16.98 11.58 -9.97
CA ASN A 95 17.32 10.16 -9.92
C ASN A 95 16.49 9.34 -10.90
N ILE A 96 15.19 9.64 -11.04
CA ILE A 96 14.30 9.02 -12.01
C ILE A 96 14.79 9.29 -13.43
N LEU A 97 14.99 10.56 -13.78
CA LEU A 97 15.46 10.93 -15.13
C LEU A 97 16.83 10.30 -15.45
N LYS A 98 17.74 10.24 -14.47
CA LYS A 98 19.03 9.57 -14.62
C LYS A 98 18.88 8.07 -14.91
N LYS A 99 17.90 7.39 -14.32
CA LYS A 99 17.65 5.96 -14.58
C LYS A 99 17.13 5.72 -16.01
N PHE A 100 16.36 6.63 -16.60
CA PHE A 100 15.76 6.43 -17.92
C PHE A 100 16.59 6.99 -19.09
N ILE A 101 17.42 8.00 -18.85
CA ILE A 101 18.26 8.60 -19.91
C ILE A 101 19.56 7.82 -20.12
N LEU A 102 20.00 7.05 -19.13
CA LEU A 102 21.33 6.40 -19.10
C LEU A 102 21.28 4.88 -19.34
N ILE A 103 20.13 4.37 -19.81
CA ILE A 103 19.91 3.01 -20.33
C ILE A 103 19.71 3.12 -21.84
#